data_AF-A0A6I6E902-F1
#
_entry.id   AF-A0A6I6E902-F1
#
_cell.length_a   1.000
_cell.length_b   1.000
_cell.length_c   1.000
_cell.angle_alpha   90.00
_cell.angle_beta   90.00
_cell.angle_gamma   90.00
#
_symmetry.space_group_name_H-M   'P 1'
#
loop_
_entity.id
_entity.type
_entity.pdbx_description
1 polymer ?
#
loop_
_entity_poly.entity_id
_entity_poly.type
_entity_poly.pdbx_seq_one_letter_code
_entity_poly.pdbx_strand_id
1 'polypeptide(L)' 'MNTQQSTRTPFIDPTIMSAMTGAGMGVGMAATFAIAALAGVPFGLPMAIALPVAMVLAMGGAVLLTRRKNRRTV' A
#
# COMPACT_ATOMS: atom_id res chain seq x y z
N MET A 1 32.32 7.01 27.06
CA MET A 1 31.45 6.00 26.40
C MET A 1 30.40 6.76 25.61
N ASN A 2 30.59 6.95 24.30
CA ASN A 2 29.62 7.62 23.43
C ASN A 2 28.84 6.56 22.66
N THR A 3 27.57 6.35 23.01
CA THR A 3 26.61 5.58 22.22
C THR A 3 26.05 6.48 21.12
N GLN A 4 26.71 6.53 19.96
CA GLN A 4 26.09 7.09 18.77
C GLN A 4 25.00 6.10 18.31
N GLN A 5 23.77 6.30 18.80
CA GLN A 5 22.58 5.74 18.19
C GLN A 5 22.46 6.35 16.80
N SER A 6 22.94 5.63 15.80
CA SER A 6 22.66 5.89 14.40
C SER A 6 21.16 5.73 14.20
N THR A 7 20.43 6.84 14.23
CA THR A 7 19.06 6.95 13.74
C THR A 7 19.11 6.75 12.22
N ARG A 8 19.32 5.51 11.76
CA ARG A 8 19.09 5.14 10.36
C ARG A 8 17.60 5.33 10.13
N THR A 9 17.22 6.48 9.59
CA THR A 9 15.94 6.64 8.92
C THR A 9 15.81 5.46 7.96
N PRO A 10 14.68 4.71 7.97
CA PRO A 10 14.48 3.69 6.96
C PRO A 10 14.54 4.41 5.62
N PHE A 11 15.60 4.15 4.86
CA PHE A 11 15.73 4.68 3.51
C PHE A 11 14.68 3.94 2.67
N ILE A 12 13.50 4.55 2.58
CA ILE A 12 12.44 4.07 1.72
C ILE A 12 12.83 4.48 0.32
N ASP A 13 13.09 3.50 -0.55
CA ASP A 13 13.32 3.76 -1.96
C ASP A 13 12.10 4.50 -2.54
N PRO A 14 12.26 5.75 -3.02
CA PRO A 14 11.14 6.57 -3.51
C PRO A 14 10.44 5.93 -4.71
N THR A 15 11.12 5.07 -5.46
CA THR A 15 10.56 4.30 -6.57
C THR A 15 9.62 3.23 -6.06
N ILE A 16 10.03 2.51 -5.00
CA ILE A 16 9.21 1.48 -4.35
C ILE A 16 8.00 2.13 -3.66
N MET A 17 8.20 3.28 -3.01
CA MET A 17 7.12 4.04 -2.39
C MET A 17 6.09 4.53 -3.43
N SER A 18 6.57 5.04 -4.57
CA SER A 18 5.72 5.48 -5.68
C SER A 18 4.98 4.30 -6.31
N ALA A 19 5.66 3.16 -6.54
CA ALA A 19 5.03 1.95 -7.08
C ALA A 19 3.94 1.39 -6.14
N MET A 20 4.20 1.39 -4.84
CA MET A 20 3.25 0.95 -3.82
C MET A 20 2.03 1.87 -3.77
N THR A 21 2.26 3.19 -3.83
CA THR A 21 1.19 4.19 -3.85
C THR A 21 0.37 4.10 -5.14
N GLY A 22 1.04 3.94 -6.29
CA GLY A 22 0.39 3.76 -7.59
C GLY A 22 -0.46 2.49 -7.64
N ALA A 23 0.05 1.37 -7.13
CA ALA A 23 -0.72 0.12 -7.03
C ALA A 23 -1.93 0.26 -6.10
N GLY A 24 -1.76 0.86 -4.92
CA GLY A 24 -2.85 1.10 -3.98
C GLY A 24 -3.92 2.03 -4.55
N MET A 25 -3.52 3.14 -5.19
CA MET A 25 -4.44 4.09 -5.82
C MET A 25 -5.15 3.48 -7.02
N GLY A 26 -4.43 2.76 -7.88
CA GLY A 26 -5.00 2.12 -9.07
C GLY A 26 -6.06 1.07 -8.70
N VAL A 27 -5.73 0.16 -7.78
CA VAL A 27 -6.66 -0.87 -7.30
C VAL A 27 -7.81 -0.25 -6.53
N GLY A 28 -7.53 0.72 -5.65
CA GLY A 28 -8.55 1.43 -4.87
C GLY A 28 -9.55 2.18 -5.75
N MET A 29 -9.06 2.88 -6.78
CA MET A 29 -9.91 3.58 -7.75
C MET A 29 -10.75 2.61 -8.58
N ALA A 30 -10.13 1.57 -9.14
CA ALA A 30 -10.86 0.58 -9.94
C ALA A 30 -11.98 -0.09 -9.14
N ALA A 31 -11.70 -0.48 -7.90
CA ALA A 31 -12.69 -1.05 -6.99
C ALA A 31 -13.81 -0.05 -6.67
N THR A 32 -13.47 1.22 -6.43
CA THR A 32 -14.45 2.27 -6.16
C THR A 32 -15.40 2.47 -7.33
N PHE A 33 -14.88 2.58 -8.55
CA PHE A 33 -15.69 2.71 -9.75
C PHE A 33 -16.60 1.49 -9.95
N ALA A 34 -16.07 0.28 -9.75
CA ALA A 34 -16.85 -0.95 -9.88
C ALA A 34 -18.00 -0.99 -8.86
N ILE A 35 -17.74 -0.66 -7.60
CA ILE A 35 -18.77 -0.65 -6.54
C ILE A 35 -19.81 0.44 -6.80
N ALA A 36 -19.39 1.65 -7.18
CA ALA A 36 -20.31 2.75 -7.48
C ALA A 36 -21.23 2.40 -8.65
N ALA A 37 -20.68 1.81 -9.73
CA ALA A 37 -21.44 1.39 -10.90
C ALA A 37 -22.39 0.22 -10.59
N LEU A 38 -21.94 -0.76 -9.81
CA LEU A 38 -22.73 -1.97 -9.51
C LEU A 38 -23.84 -1.72 -8.49
N ALA A 39 -23.57 -0.91 -7.47
CA ALA A 39 -24.52 -0.63 -6.39
C ALA A 39 -25.36 0.64 -6.62
N GLY A 40 -25.07 1.43 -7.67
CA GLY A 40 -25.78 2.68 -7.96
C GLY A 40 -25.62 3.75 -6.87
N VAL A 41 -24.57 3.65 -6.05
CA VAL A 41 -24.31 4.54 -4.91
C VAL A 41 -23.43 5.73 -5.31
N PRO A 42 -23.57 6.89 -4.64
CA PRO A 42 -22.71 8.04 -4.91
C PRO A 42 -21.24 7.68 -4.66
N PHE A 43 -20.38 8.06 -5.60
CA PHE A 43 -18.95 7.68 -5.65
C PHE A 43 -18.18 7.93 -4.34
N GLY A 44 -18.56 8.96 -3.56
CA GLY A 44 -17.92 9.29 -2.29
C GLY A 44 -17.97 8.16 -1.25
N LEU A 45 -19.06 7.40 -1.19
CA LEU A 45 -19.24 6.31 -0.23
C LEU A 45 -18.29 5.13 -0.48
N PRO A 46 -18.22 4.53 -1.68
CA PRO A 46 -17.25 3.48 -1.96
C PRO A 46 -15.81 4.02 -1.91
N MET A 47 -15.56 5.30 -2.24
CA MET A 47 -14.21 5.88 -2.11
C MET A 47 -13.71 5.84 -0.66
N ALA A 48 -14.58 6.23 0.27
CA ALA A 48 -14.25 6.30 1.69
C ALA A 48 -13.89 4.93 2.29
N ILE A 49 -14.36 3.83 1.67
CA ILE A 49 -14.16 2.46 2.15
C ILE A 49 -13.08 1.75 1.35
N ALA A 50 -13.15 1.79 0.02
CA ALA A 50 -12.28 1.03 -0.86
C ALA A 50 -10.84 1.57 -0.87
N LEU A 51 -10.66 2.89 -0.74
CA LEU A 51 -9.33 3.50 -0.78
C LEU A 51 -8.47 3.15 0.45
N PRO A 52 -8.96 3.27 1.71
CA PRO A 52 -8.20 2.81 2.88
C PRO A 52 -7.92 1.30 2.83
N VAL A 53 -8.91 0.50 2.42
CA VAL A 53 -8.77 -0.96 2.31
C VAL A 53 -7.69 -1.31 1.29
N ALA A 54 -7.68 -0.69 0.12
CA ALA A 54 -6.67 -0.91 -0.91
C ALA A 54 -5.27 -0.52 -0.42
N MET A 55 -5.12 0.55 0.35
CA MET A 55 -3.83 0.94 0.93
C MET A 55 -3.32 -0.04 1.96
N VAL A 56 -4.18 -0.51 2.86
CA VAL A 56 -3.82 -1.56 3.83
C VAL A 56 -3.39 -2.83 3.10
N LEU A 57 -4.09 -3.19 2.02
CA LEU A 57 -3.78 -4.38 1.23
C LEU A 57 -2.46 -4.23 0.46
N ALA A 58 -2.19 -3.07 -0.12
CA ALA A 58 -0.93 -2.75 -0.78
C ALA A 58 0.25 -2.82 0.21
N MET A 59 0.08 -2.27 1.42
CA MET A 59 1.09 -2.28 2.47
C MET A 59 1.33 -3.69 3.02
N GLY A 60 0.26 -4.43 3.31
CA GLY A 60 0.35 -5.83 3.73
C GLY A 60 1.00 -6.70 2.66
N GLY A 61 0.63 -6.51 1.40
CA GLY A 61 1.23 -7.20 0.25
C GLY A 61 2.72 -6.92 0.10
N ALA A 62 3.13 -5.65 0.21
CA ALA A 62 4.54 -5.25 0.16
C ALA A 62 5.37 -5.89 1.29
N VAL A 63 4.83 -5.88 2.53
CA VAL A 63 5.48 -6.54 3.68
C VAL A 63 5.58 -8.05 3.46
N LEU A 64 4.52 -8.69 2.98
CA LEU A 64 4.49 -10.12 2.71
C LEU A 64 5.50 -10.52 1.61
N LEU A 65 5.54 -9.77 0.51
CA LEU A 65 6.48 -9.97 -0.59
C LEU A 65 7.93 -9.80 -0.10
N THR A 66 8.20 -8.77 0.70
CA THR A 66 9.53 -8.53 1.29
C THR A 66 9.95 -9.69 2.19
N ARG A 67 9.06 -10.18 3.06
CA ARG A 67 9.34 -11.35 3.91
C ARG A 67 9.54 -12.64 3.11
N ARG A 68 8.75 -12.85 2.06
CA ARG A 68 8.87 -14.02 1.18
C ARG A 68 10.19 -14.03 0.43
N LYS A 69 10.65 -12.87 -0.06
CA LYS A 69 11.94 -12.72 -0.73
C LYS A 69 13.08 -13.11 0.21
N ASN A 70 13.06 -12.62 1.46
CA ASN A 70 14.08 -12.96 2.46
C ASN A 70 14.11 -14.45 2.83
N ARG A 71 12.95 -15.14 2.83
CA ARG A 71 12.91 -16.60 3.09
C ARG A 71 13.41 -17.45 1.92
N ARG A 72 13.47 -16.93 0.70
CA ARG A 72 13.94 -17.66 -0.49
C ARG A 72 15.44 -17.54 -0.71
N THR A 73 16.09 -16.59 -0.06
CA THR A 73 17.53 -16.33 -0.15
C THR A 73 18.34 -16.99 0.97
N VAL A 74 17.70 -17.79 1.83
CA VAL A 74 18.33 -18.62 2.86
C VAL A 74 18.25 -20.08 2.44
#